data_AF-A0A535US82-F1
#
_entry.id   AF-A0A535US82-F1
#
_cell.length_a   1.000
_cell.length_b   1.000
_cell.length_c   1.000
_cell.angle_alpha   90.00
_cell.angle_beta   90.00
_cell.angle_gamma   90.00
#
_symmetry.space_group_name_H-M   'P 1'
#
loop_
_entity.id
_entity.type
_entity.pdbx_description
1 polymer ?
#
loop_
_entity_poly.entity_id
_entity_poly.type
_entity_poly.pdbx_seq_one_letter_code
_entity_poly.pdbx_strand_id
1 'polypeptide(L)'
;MIATANVIPSLAVMGLGDDLRSLPLKTVIYVVAALSLNYSLTALGWAFVSRVSLVATLFENVGLTALIGTAALSFSGGIIYLLLQNPVGYVMAPGLFGFVLAVRGNVADAQRQTLLKDQTLELAAQALDARDRYTESHSIRVAELAARLGELLELGDREVESIRTAGSLHDLGKIGVRDDILNKPGPLTEEEWEIMRRHPDIGADMIAQHSALADVAPLVRHHHERWDGSGYPAGLKG
;
A
#
# COMPACT_ATOMS: atom_id res chain seq x y z
N MET A 1 -13.82 33.48 -25.71
CA MET A 1 -15.12 33.17 -25.08
C MET A 1 -15.48 31.74 -25.44
N ILE A 2 -15.93 31.00 -24.44
CA ILE A 2 -15.77 29.55 -24.27
C ILE A 2 -16.75 28.73 -25.10
N ALA A 3 -16.25 27.57 -25.56
CA ALA A 3 -16.94 26.54 -26.30
C ALA A 3 -18.05 25.84 -25.49
N THR A 4 -19.19 25.61 -26.13
CA THR A 4 -20.30 24.79 -25.62
C THR A 4 -20.03 23.31 -25.87
N ALA A 5 -19.60 22.59 -24.84
CA ALA A 5 -19.55 21.13 -24.86
C ALA A 5 -20.94 20.56 -24.53
N ASN A 6 -21.57 19.93 -25.52
CA ASN A 6 -22.77 19.12 -25.37
C ASN A 6 -22.46 17.90 -24.48
N VAL A 7 -22.67 18.03 -23.17
CA VAL A 7 -22.85 16.89 -22.27
C VAL A 7 -24.35 16.78 -22.05
N ILE A 8 -25.01 15.88 -22.77
CA ILE A 8 -26.40 15.52 -22.47
C ILE A 8 -26.35 14.74 -21.15
N PRO A 9 -26.85 15.28 -20.02
CA PRO A 9 -26.91 14.53 -18.78
C PRO A 9 -27.87 13.36 -19.00
N SER A 10 -27.48 12.15 -18.57
CA SER A 10 -28.41 11.01 -18.60
C SER A 10 -29.72 11.40 -17.92
N LEU A 11 -30.86 10.92 -18.42
CA LEU A 11 -32.21 11.23 -17.89
C LEU A 11 -32.34 11.02 -16.37
N ALA A 12 -31.47 10.18 -15.78
CA ALA A 12 -31.39 9.95 -14.34
C ALA A 12 -30.82 11.15 -13.55
N VAL A 13 -29.93 11.95 -14.15
CA VAL A 13 -29.29 13.11 -13.51
C VAL A 13 -30.16 14.36 -13.60
N MET A 14 -30.97 14.50 -14.66
CA MET A 14 -31.85 15.67 -14.85
C MET A 14 -33.04 15.69 -13.85
N GLY A 15 -33.33 14.58 -13.18
CA GLY A 15 -34.36 14.47 -12.13
C GLY A 15 -33.87 14.71 -10.71
N LEU A 16 -32.56 14.89 -10.50
CA LEU A 16 -31.99 15.20 -9.19
C LEU A 16 -31.84 16.71 -9.07
N GLY A 17 -32.90 17.38 -8.61
CA GLY A 17 -32.88 18.81 -8.30
C GLY A 17 -31.79 19.17 -7.27
N ASP A 18 -31.40 20.45 -7.29
CA ASP A 18 -30.22 21.10 -6.70
C ASP A 18 -29.97 20.97 -5.18
N ASP A 19 -30.43 19.93 -4.50
CA ASP A 19 -30.29 19.87 -3.05
C ASP A 19 -29.99 18.47 -2.54
N LEU A 20 -28.70 18.20 -2.33
CA LEU A 20 -28.21 17.03 -1.59
C LEU A 20 -28.80 16.96 -0.17
N ARG A 21 -29.35 18.08 0.35
CA ARG A 21 -30.05 18.18 1.65
C ARG A 21 -31.51 17.73 1.60
N SER A 22 -32.07 17.50 0.41
CA SER A 22 -33.48 17.12 0.22
C SER A 22 -33.70 15.61 0.07
N LEU A 23 -32.66 14.79 0.27
CA LEU A 23 -32.81 13.33 0.24
C LEU A 23 -33.98 12.95 1.15
N PRO A 24 -35.09 12.40 0.58
CA PRO A 24 -36.27 12.16 1.38
C PRO A 24 -35.87 11.21 2.49
N LEU A 25 -36.27 11.49 3.74
CA LEU A 25 -35.89 10.72 4.94
C LEU A 25 -35.97 9.19 4.72
N LYS A 26 -36.91 8.75 3.89
CA LYS A 26 -37.09 7.37 3.42
C LYS A 26 -35.86 6.78 2.71
N THR A 27 -35.19 7.56 1.86
CA THR A 27 -33.96 7.15 1.16
C THR A 27 -32.80 6.98 2.13
N VAL A 28 -32.63 7.91 3.07
CA VAL A 28 -31.58 7.78 4.11
C VAL A 28 -31.83 6.56 4.98
N ILE A 29 -33.06 6.35 5.44
CA ILE A 29 -33.45 5.16 6.22
C ILE A 29 -33.21 3.88 5.40
N TYR A 30 -33.58 3.86 4.12
CA TYR A 30 -33.35 2.72 3.25
C TYR A 30 -31.86 2.39 3.08
N VAL A 31 -31.03 3.40 2.80
CA VAL A 31 -29.58 3.22 2.64
C VAL A 31 -28.97 2.69 3.94
N VAL A 32 -29.30 3.28 5.08
CA VAL A 32 -28.80 2.83 6.39
C VAL A 32 -29.25 1.40 6.70
N ALA A 33 -30.52 1.08 6.48
CA ALA A 33 -31.05 -0.27 6.70
C ALA A 33 -30.40 -1.31 5.76
N ALA A 34 -30.25 -0.99 4.48
CA ALA A 34 -29.64 -1.87 3.49
C ALA A 34 -28.16 -2.12 3.79
N LEU A 35 -27.41 -1.08 4.17
CA LEU A 35 -26.01 -1.19 4.59
C LEU A 35 -25.89 -2.03 5.87
N SER A 36 -26.75 -1.80 6.87
CA SER A 36 -26.72 -2.53 8.14
C SER A 36 -27.04 -4.01 7.96
N LEU A 37 -28.02 -4.32 7.10
CA LEU A 37 -28.40 -5.70 6.78
C LEU A 37 -27.30 -6.41 5.99
N ASN A 38 -26.78 -5.77 4.94
CA ASN A 38 -25.72 -6.36 4.11
C ASN A 38 -24.43 -6.59 4.92
N TYR A 39 -24.08 -5.63 5.79
CA TYR A 39 -22.98 -5.75 6.75
C TYR A 39 -23.15 -6.95 7.67
N SER A 40 -24.32 -7.08 8.30
CA SER A 40 -24.63 -8.19 9.21
C SER A 40 -24.59 -9.55 8.51
N LEU A 41 -25.13 -9.64 7.29
CA LEU A 41 -25.12 -10.88 6.49
C LEU A 41 -23.70 -11.26 6.06
N THR A 42 -22.89 -10.27 5.66
CA THR A 42 -21.49 -10.50 5.27
C THR A 42 -20.65 -10.95 6.47
N ALA A 43 -20.82 -10.30 7.63
CA ALA A 43 -20.17 -10.69 8.87
C ALA A 43 -20.57 -12.10 9.32
N LEU A 44 -21.84 -12.46 9.16
CA LEU A 44 -22.35 -13.80 9.46
C LEU A 44 -21.76 -14.88 8.53
N GLY A 45 -21.68 -14.59 7.23
CA GLY A 45 -21.03 -15.48 6.25
C GLY A 45 -19.54 -15.67 6.53
N TRP A 46 -18.82 -14.60 6.84
CA TRP A 46 -17.40 -14.67 7.18
C TRP A 46 -17.16 -15.42 8.50
N ALA A 47 -17.93 -15.13 9.54
CA ALA A 47 -17.85 -15.84 10.82
C ALA A 47 -18.07 -17.35 10.65
N PHE A 48 -19.01 -17.74 9.77
CA PHE A 48 -19.26 -19.15 9.44
C PHE A 48 -18.08 -19.81 8.72
N VAL A 49 -17.51 -19.16 7.69
CA VAL A 49 -16.39 -19.69 6.90
C VAL A 49 -15.11 -19.77 7.73
N SER A 50 -14.79 -18.71 8.45
CA SER A 50 -13.54 -18.59 9.21
C SER A 50 -13.62 -19.20 10.61
N ARG A 51 -14.81 -19.69 11.02
CA ARG A 51 -15.09 -20.25 12.36
C ARG A 51 -14.68 -19.33 13.52
N VAL A 52 -14.84 -18.02 13.32
CA VAL A 52 -14.59 -16.97 14.33
C VAL A 52 -15.92 -16.52 14.94
N SER A 53 -15.90 -15.96 16.15
CA SER A 53 -17.12 -15.44 16.77
C SER A 53 -17.73 -14.29 15.95
N LEU A 54 -19.07 -14.26 15.84
CA LEU A 54 -19.78 -13.21 15.11
C LEU A 54 -19.53 -11.83 15.74
N VAL A 55 -19.46 -11.77 17.08
CA VAL A 55 -19.22 -10.53 17.82
C VAL A 55 -17.81 -10.00 17.52
N ALA A 56 -16.78 -10.84 17.59
CA ALA A 56 -15.42 -10.44 17.19
C ALA A 56 -15.38 -10.03 15.69
N THR A 57 -16.13 -10.71 14.83
CA THR A 57 -16.22 -10.35 13.42
C THR A 57 -16.90 -8.99 13.20
N LEU A 58 -17.92 -8.65 13.98
CA LEU A 58 -18.62 -7.36 13.88
C LEU A 58 -17.82 -6.17 14.42
N PHE A 59 -16.92 -6.39 15.38
CA PHE A 59 -16.24 -5.31 16.12
C PHE A 59 -14.70 -5.27 15.97
N GLU A 60 -14.03 -6.39 15.64
CA GLU A 60 -12.56 -6.47 15.63
C GLU A 60 -11.97 -6.65 14.21
N ASN A 61 -12.68 -7.29 13.28
CA ASN A 61 -12.12 -7.71 11.98
C ASN A 61 -12.47 -6.83 10.78
N VAL A 62 -13.16 -5.70 10.98
CA VAL A 62 -13.80 -4.98 9.86
C VAL A 62 -13.49 -3.48 9.93
N GLY A 63 -12.33 -3.12 9.37
CA GLY A 63 -11.89 -1.73 9.22
C GLY A 63 -12.65 -0.95 8.13
N LEU A 64 -12.35 0.34 8.00
CA LEU A 64 -12.95 1.29 7.04
C LEU A 64 -13.06 0.73 5.61
N THR A 65 -12.06 -0.06 5.19
CA THR A 65 -11.99 -0.73 3.88
C THR A 65 -13.19 -1.65 3.62
N ALA A 66 -13.60 -2.43 4.62
CA ALA A 66 -14.70 -3.37 4.47
C ALA A 66 -16.07 -2.67 4.53
N LEU A 67 -16.16 -1.55 5.27
CA LEU A 67 -17.33 -0.67 5.22
C LEU A 67 -17.52 -0.08 3.82
N ILE A 68 -16.45 0.46 3.23
CA ILE A 68 -16.45 1.01 1.86
C ILE A 68 -16.80 -0.09 0.84
N GLY A 69 -16.23 -1.28 0.98
CA GLY A 69 -16.54 -2.43 0.11
C GLY A 69 -18.02 -2.86 0.20
N THR A 70 -18.58 -2.89 1.41
CA THR A 70 -20.00 -3.21 1.64
C THR A 70 -20.91 -2.14 1.04
N ALA A 71 -20.55 -0.86 1.17
CA ALA A 71 -21.30 0.24 0.58
C ALA A 71 -21.29 0.20 -0.96
N ALA A 72 -20.13 -0.06 -1.56
CA ALA A 72 -20.00 -0.21 -3.01
C ALA A 72 -20.82 -1.41 -3.55
N LEU A 73 -20.85 -2.53 -2.82
CA LEU A 73 -21.67 -3.69 -3.16
C LEU A 73 -23.17 -3.40 -3.04
N SER A 74 -23.59 -2.73 -1.96
CA SER A 74 -24.99 -2.30 -1.79
C SER A 74 -25.43 -1.32 -2.89
N PHE A 75 -24.57 -0.38 -3.26
CA PHE A 75 -24.82 0.54 -4.38
C PHE A 75 -24.95 -0.21 -5.71
N SER A 76 -24.04 -1.15 -5.98
CA SER A 76 -24.08 -2.01 -7.17
C SER A 76 -25.33 -2.88 -7.20
N GLY A 77 -25.75 -3.42 -6.05
CA GLY A 77 -26.99 -4.18 -5.89
C GLY A 77 -28.24 -3.35 -6.18
N GLY A 78 -28.25 -2.08 -5.76
CA GLY A 78 -29.31 -1.13 -6.10
C GLY A 78 -29.40 -0.86 -7.61
N ILE A 79 -28.26 -0.70 -8.28
CA ILE A 79 -28.21 -0.57 -9.75
C ILE A 79 -28.73 -1.84 -10.42
N ILE A 80 -28.31 -3.02 -9.97
CA ILE A 80 -28.81 -4.31 -10.49
C ILE A 80 -30.33 -4.41 -10.31
N TYR A 81 -30.86 -4.07 -9.13
CA TYR A 81 -32.30 -4.09 -8.87
C TYR A 81 -33.09 -3.19 -9.81
N LEU A 82 -32.60 -1.96 -10.05
CA LEU A 82 -33.22 -1.02 -10.99
C LEU A 82 -33.14 -1.52 -12.44
N LEU A 83 -32.02 -2.13 -12.84
CA LEU A 83 -31.88 -2.74 -14.16
C LEU A 83 -32.92 -3.85 -14.34
N LEU A 84 -33.07 -4.74 -13.37
CA LEU A 84 -34.00 -5.87 -13.41
C LEU A 84 -35.49 -5.48 -13.49
N GLN A 85 -35.85 -4.21 -13.28
CA GLN A 85 -37.21 -3.72 -13.54
C GLN A 85 -37.53 -3.61 -15.04
N ASN A 86 -36.53 -3.74 -15.92
CA ASN A 86 -36.68 -3.68 -17.37
C ASN A 86 -36.18 -4.97 -18.05
N PRO A 87 -36.79 -5.42 -19.16
CA PRO A 87 -36.36 -6.62 -19.88
C PRO A 87 -34.89 -6.60 -20.33
N VAL A 88 -34.38 -5.41 -20.67
CA VAL A 88 -32.96 -5.20 -21.04
C VAL A 88 -32.03 -5.48 -19.85
N GLY A 89 -32.50 -5.26 -18.62
CA GLY A 89 -31.70 -5.46 -17.42
C GLY A 89 -31.36 -6.92 -17.12
N TYR A 90 -32.16 -7.88 -17.58
CA TYR A 90 -31.82 -9.30 -17.44
C TYR A 90 -30.55 -9.69 -18.20
N VAL A 91 -30.23 -8.96 -19.28
CA VAL A 91 -29.00 -9.16 -20.06
C VAL A 91 -27.84 -8.37 -19.45
N MET A 92 -28.09 -7.17 -18.91
CA MET A 92 -27.05 -6.28 -18.37
C MET A 92 -26.59 -6.67 -16.95
N ALA A 93 -27.48 -7.19 -16.11
CA ALA A 93 -27.19 -7.51 -14.71
C ALA A 93 -26.07 -8.57 -14.53
N PRO A 94 -26.04 -9.69 -15.30
CA PRO A 94 -24.92 -10.63 -15.24
C PRO A 94 -23.58 -10.00 -15.64
N GLY A 95 -23.59 -9.10 -16.63
CA GLY A 95 -22.38 -8.39 -17.08
C GLY A 95 -21.83 -7.44 -16.01
N LEU A 96 -22.70 -6.64 -15.37
CA LEU A 96 -22.33 -5.75 -14.27
C LEU A 96 -21.85 -6.54 -13.04
N PHE A 97 -22.52 -7.65 -12.70
CA PHE A 97 -22.10 -8.53 -11.62
C PHE A 97 -20.73 -9.16 -11.89
N GLY A 98 -20.51 -9.65 -13.12
CA GLY A 98 -19.21 -10.16 -13.57
C GLY A 98 -18.11 -9.10 -13.49
N PHE A 99 -18.40 -7.85 -13.89
CA PHE A 99 -17.47 -6.72 -13.77
C PHE A 99 -17.10 -6.43 -12.31
N VAL A 100 -18.08 -6.39 -11.39
CA VAL A 100 -17.82 -6.18 -9.96
C VAL A 100 -16.94 -7.29 -9.38
N LEU A 101 -17.20 -8.55 -9.73
CA LEU A 101 -16.35 -9.67 -9.30
C LEU A 101 -14.92 -9.56 -9.87
N ALA A 102 -14.78 -9.19 -11.15
CA ALA A 102 -13.48 -9.00 -11.78
C ALA A 102 -12.67 -7.87 -11.12
N VAL A 103 -13.31 -6.73 -10.85
CA VAL A 103 -12.67 -5.61 -10.14
C VAL A 103 -12.24 -6.04 -8.73
N ARG A 104 -13.10 -6.74 -7.98
CA ARG A 104 -12.73 -7.25 -6.65
C ARG A 104 -11.58 -8.25 -6.70
N GLY A 105 -11.58 -9.16 -7.67
CA GLY A 105 -10.47 -10.10 -7.91
C GLY A 105 -9.17 -9.35 -8.17
N ASN A 106 -9.17 -8.40 -9.09
CA ASN A 106 -8.00 -7.60 -9.43
C ASN A 106 -7.47 -6.78 -8.24
N VAL A 107 -8.35 -6.19 -7.43
CA VAL A 107 -7.95 -5.44 -6.23
C VAL A 107 -7.36 -6.37 -5.17
N ALA A 108 -7.96 -7.54 -4.94
CA ALA A 108 -7.45 -8.52 -3.99
C ALA A 108 -6.07 -9.06 -4.44
N ASP A 109 -5.91 -9.32 -5.72
CA ASP A 109 -4.64 -9.76 -6.30
C ASP A 109 -3.57 -8.66 -6.20
N ALA A 110 -3.93 -7.40 -6.47
CA ALA A 110 -3.02 -6.27 -6.28
C ALA A 110 -2.57 -6.12 -4.82
N GLN A 111 -3.50 -6.22 -3.86
CA GLN A 111 -3.17 -6.19 -2.43
C GLN A 111 -2.27 -7.35 -2.02
N ARG A 112 -2.53 -8.56 -2.54
CA ARG A 112 -1.69 -9.73 -2.28
C ARG A 112 -0.28 -9.55 -2.82
N GLN A 113 -0.13 -8.96 -4.01
CA GLN A 113 1.18 -8.67 -4.59
C GLN A 113 1.96 -7.67 -3.75
N THR A 114 1.31 -6.60 -3.26
CA THR A 114 1.94 -5.64 -2.35
C THR A 114 2.41 -6.31 -1.07
N LEU A 115 1.55 -7.10 -0.41
CA LEU A 115 1.91 -7.79 0.83
C LEU A 115 3.10 -8.76 0.64
N LEU A 116 3.09 -9.55 -0.44
CA LEU A 116 4.18 -10.48 -0.75
C LEU A 116 5.48 -9.74 -1.05
N LYS A 117 5.42 -8.60 -1.74
CA LYS A 117 6.57 -7.74 -1.99
C LYS A 117 7.17 -7.29 -0.65
N ASP A 118 6.36 -6.71 0.24
CA ASP A 118 6.84 -6.15 1.51
C ASP A 118 7.46 -7.24 2.38
N GLN A 119 6.80 -8.40 2.50
CA GLN A 119 7.32 -9.57 3.22
C GLN A 119 8.65 -10.08 2.64
N THR A 120 8.80 -10.06 1.31
CA THR A 120 10.04 -10.50 0.65
C THR A 120 11.19 -9.53 0.93
N LEU A 121 10.92 -8.22 0.92
CA LEU A 121 11.92 -7.20 1.24
C LEU A 121 12.33 -7.26 2.71
N GLU A 122 11.37 -7.43 3.62
CA GLU A 122 11.65 -7.62 5.05
C GLU A 122 12.48 -8.88 5.29
N LEU A 123 12.15 -10.00 4.62
CA LEU A 123 12.93 -11.24 4.73
C LEU A 123 14.37 -11.05 4.22
N ALA A 124 14.56 -10.32 3.11
CA ALA A 124 15.90 -10.00 2.60
C ALA A 124 16.70 -9.15 3.59
N ALA A 125 16.07 -8.14 4.19
CA ALA A 125 16.68 -7.30 5.22
C ALA A 125 17.03 -8.12 6.47
N GLN A 126 16.12 -8.96 6.97
CA GLN A 126 16.35 -9.82 8.12
C GLN A 126 17.47 -10.84 7.88
N ALA A 127 17.52 -11.45 6.69
CA ALA A 127 18.57 -12.40 6.33
C ALA A 127 19.95 -11.73 6.34
N LEU A 128 20.04 -10.47 5.94
CA LEU A 128 21.27 -9.70 6.02
C LEU A 128 21.59 -9.29 7.47
N ASP A 129 20.61 -8.76 8.21
CA ASP A 129 20.75 -8.39 9.63
C ASP A 129 21.24 -9.59 10.46
N ALA A 130 20.81 -10.82 10.13
CA ALA A 130 21.25 -12.05 10.81
C ALA A 130 22.70 -12.45 10.50
N ARG A 131 23.25 -12.00 9.36
CA ARG A 131 24.65 -12.22 8.98
C ARG A 131 25.58 -11.16 9.56
N ASP A 132 25.08 -9.95 9.74
CA ASP A 132 25.76 -8.86 10.42
C ASP A 132 25.62 -9.01 11.95
N ARG A 133 26.53 -8.45 12.73
CA ARG A 133 26.49 -8.50 14.22
C ARG A 133 25.41 -7.61 14.83
N TYR A 134 24.63 -6.90 14.01
CA TYR A 134 23.57 -6.04 14.48
C TYR A 134 22.37 -6.84 15.03
N THR A 135 21.54 -6.17 15.83
CA THR A 135 20.35 -6.79 16.43
C THR A 135 19.36 -7.20 15.36
N GLU A 136 18.69 -8.35 15.55
CA GLU A 136 17.51 -8.74 14.77
C GLU A 136 16.53 -7.56 14.68
N SER A 137 16.03 -7.28 13.47
CA SER A 137 15.10 -6.18 13.12
C SER A 137 15.67 -4.75 13.14
N HIS A 138 16.99 -4.54 13.07
CA HIS A 138 17.57 -3.19 12.98
C HIS A 138 17.03 -2.42 11.77
N SER A 139 17.11 -3.03 10.60
CA SER A 139 16.73 -2.38 9.34
C SER A 139 15.26 -1.98 9.31
N ILE A 140 14.38 -2.83 9.87
CA ILE A 140 12.93 -2.55 9.99
C ILE A 140 12.67 -1.37 10.92
N ARG A 141 13.37 -1.27 12.06
CA ARG A 141 13.19 -0.15 12.99
C ARG A 141 13.67 1.18 12.40
N VAL A 142 14.78 1.16 11.67
CA VAL A 142 15.28 2.35 10.95
C VAL A 142 14.28 2.80 9.90
N ALA A 143 13.74 1.88 9.10
CA ALA A 143 12.72 2.15 8.10
C ALA A 143 11.47 2.83 8.69
N GLU A 144 10.95 2.28 9.78
CA GLU A 144 9.76 2.81 10.45
C GLU A 144 10.00 4.21 11.04
N LEU A 145 11.16 4.44 11.66
CA LEU A 145 11.52 5.75 12.18
C LEU A 145 11.70 6.79 11.07
N ALA A 146 12.34 6.42 9.97
CA ALA A 146 12.54 7.29 8.82
C ALA A 146 11.21 7.65 8.14
N ALA A 147 10.31 6.68 7.99
CA ALA A 147 8.96 6.91 7.45
C ALA A 147 8.16 7.90 8.31
N ARG A 148 8.14 7.70 9.64
CA ARG A 148 7.48 8.61 10.58
C ARG A 148 8.07 10.02 10.54
N LEU A 149 9.39 10.15 10.35
CA LEU A 149 10.01 11.45 10.16
C LEU A 149 9.52 12.10 8.86
N GLY A 150 9.42 11.34 7.76
CA GLY A 150 8.85 11.82 6.50
C GLY A 150 7.40 12.30 6.65
N GLU A 151 6.57 11.56 7.40
CA GLU A 151 5.19 11.95 7.71
C GLU A 151 5.13 13.28 8.49
N LEU A 152 6.01 13.45 9.50
CA LEU A 152 6.10 14.69 10.27
C LEU A 152 6.60 15.88 9.44
N LEU A 153 7.33 15.62 8.36
CA LEU A 153 7.79 16.61 7.40
C LEU A 153 6.75 16.88 6.29
N GLU A 154 5.55 16.30 6.39
CA GLU A 154 4.45 16.46 5.42
C GLU A 154 4.82 16.00 4.00
N LEU A 155 5.71 15.00 3.89
CA LEU A 155 6.01 14.36 2.60
C LEU A 155 4.81 13.56 2.08
N GLY A 156 4.72 13.39 0.76
CA GLY A 156 3.63 12.60 0.17
C GLY A 156 3.75 11.11 0.47
N ASP A 157 2.62 10.38 0.46
CA ASP A 157 2.57 8.94 0.77
C ASP A 157 3.60 8.11 -0.02
N ARG A 158 3.79 8.44 -1.30
CA ARG A 158 4.77 7.77 -2.17
C ARG A 158 6.22 8.01 -1.72
N GLU A 159 6.53 9.21 -1.23
CA GLU A 159 7.86 9.57 -0.75
C GLU A 159 8.15 8.89 0.59
N VAL A 160 7.18 8.91 1.51
CA VAL A 160 7.25 8.19 2.78
C VAL A 160 7.50 6.70 2.55
N GLU A 161 6.78 6.09 1.60
CA GLU A 161 6.96 4.68 1.27
C GLU A 161 8.33 4.40 0.62
N SER A 162 8.84 5.34 -0.18
CA SER A 162 10.18 5.24 -0.75
C SER A 162 11.27 5.31 0.34
N ILE A 163 11.09 6.19 1.33
CA ILE A 163 11.98 6.29 2.50
C ILE A 163 11.93 5.02 3.35
N ARG A 164 10.73 4.49 3.61
CA ARG A 164 10.53 3.22 4.32
C ARG A 164 11.27 2.08 3.61
N THR A 165 11.04 1.93 2.30
CA THR A 165 11.71 0.90 1.49
C THR A 165 13.22 1.09 1.49
N ALA A 166 13.72 2.32 1.35
CA ALA A 166 15.15 2.63 1.41
C ALA A 166 15.76 2.26 2.76
N GLY A 167 15.09 2.60 3.87
CA GLY A 167 15.56 2.27 5.21
C GLY A 167 15.66 0.77 5.45
N SER A 168 14.72 -0.02 4.91
CA SER A 168 14.76 -1.48 5.03
C SER A 168 15.90 -2.11 4.22
N LEU A 169 16.32 -1.48 3.12
CA LEU A 169 17.29 -2.02 2.18
C LEU A 169 18.65 -1.29 2.19
N HIS A 170 18.84 -0.29 3.06
CA HIS A 170 20.01 0.60 3.03
C HIS A 170 21.33 -0.18 3.07
N ASP A 171 21.35 -1.25 3.85
CA ASP A 171 22.50 -2.09 4.07
C ASP A 171 22.61 -3.29 3.11
N LEU A 172 21.64 -3.50 2.20
CA LEU A 172 21.55 -4.70 1.32
C LEU A 172 22.90 -5.06 0.64
N GLY A 173 23.67 -4.04 0.24
CA GLY A 173 24.96 -4.23 -0.41
C GLY A 173 26.05 -4.86 0.45
N LYS A 174 25.87 -4.98 1.78
CA LYS A 174 26.76 -5.73 2.68
C LYS A 174 26.84 -7.21 2.30
N ILE A 175 25.90 -7.72 1.49
CA ILE A 175 26.02 -9.04 0.85
C ILE A 175 27.33 -9.19 0.06
N GLY A 176 27.86 -8.10 -0.52
CA GLY A 176 29.12 -8.07 -1.24
C GLY A 176 30.37 -7.95 -0.37
N VAL A 177 30.22 -7.77 0.95
CA VAL A 177 31.33 -7.64 1.90
C VAL A 177 31.64 -9.02 2.50
N ARG A 178 32.93 -9.38 2.59
CA ARG A 178 33.35 -10.68 3.15
C ARG A 178 33.12 -10.73 4.67
N ASP A 179 32.85 -11.93 5.20
CA ASP A 179 32.54 -12.13 6.63
C ASP A 179 33.69 -11.73 7.56
N ASP A 180 34.95 -11.91 7.14
CA ASP A 180 36.13 -11.55 7.91
C ASP A 180 36.28 -10.04 8.11
N ILE A 181 35.74 -9.24 7.17
CA ILE A 181 35.65 -7.78 7.26
C ILE A 181 34.36 -7.38 7.99
N LEU A 182 33.20 -7.92 7.56
CA LEU A 182 31.89 -7.57 8.10
C LEU A 182 31.78 -7.84 9.61
N ASN A 183 32.30 -8.98 10.06
CA ASN A 183 32.18 -9.43 11.45
C ASN A 183 33.50 -9.34 12.23
N LYS A 184 34.47 -8.52 11.75
CA LYS A 184 35.79 -8.40 12.37
C LYS A 184 35.67 -7.99 13.85
N PRO A 185 36.26 -8.74 14.80
CA PRO A 185 36.32 -8.33 16.21
C PRO A 185 37.42 -7.28 16.39
N GLY A 186 37.14 -6.02 16.06
CA GLY A 186 38.08 -4.90 16.21
C GLY A 186 37.89 -3.82 15.15
N PRO A 187 38.72 -2.77 15.14
CA PRO A 187 38.68 -1.74 14.11
C PRO A 187 39.08 -2.32 12.75
N LEU A 188 38.44 -1.81 11.70
CA LEU A 188 38.83 -2.08 10.31
C LEU A 188 40.12 -1.30 9.97
N THR A 189 40.97 -1.88 9.14
CA THR A 189 42.07 -1.16 8.48
C THR A 189 41.52 -0.22 7.40
N GLU A 190 42.35 0.68 6.85
CA GLU A 190 41.87 1.58 5.78
C GLU A 190 41.43 0.80 4.53
N GLU A 191 42.15 -0.25 4.17
CA GLU A 191 41.82 -1.12 3.03
C GLU A 191 40.50 -1.87 3.25
N GLU A 192 40.25 -2.31 4.49
CA GLU A 192 38.98 -2.93 4.87
C GLU A 192 37.83 -1.90 4.86
N TRP A 193 38.10 -0.66 5.26
CA TRP A 193 37.14 0.44 5.16
C TRP A 193 36.81 0.78 3.71
N GLU A 194 37.79 0.77 2.79
CA GLU A 194 37.55 0.96 1.36
C GLU A 194 36.56 -0.08 0.82
N ILE A 195 36.67 -1.34 1.25
CA ILE A 195 35.73 -2.40 0.89
C ILE A 195 34.35 -2.14 1.53
N MET A 196 34.32 -1.82 2.82
CA MET A 196 33.07 -1.56 3.55
C MET A 196 32.29 -0.39 2.94
N ARG A 197 32.96 0.71 2.56
CA ARG A 197 32.34 1.92 1.99
C ARG A 197 31.67 1.70 0.63
N ARG A 198 31.87 0.53 -0.01
CA ARG A 198 31.23 0.19 -1.29
C ARG A 198 29.83 -0.37 -1.14
N HIS A 199 29.42 -0.79 0.05
CA HIS A 199 28.10 -1.40 0.23
C HIS A 199 26.91 -0.51 -0.20
N PRO A 200 26.93 0.85 -0.07
CA PRO A 200 25.82 1.66 -0.55
C PRO A 200 25.70 1.61 -2.07
N ASP A 201 26.82 1.67 -2.79
CA ASP A 201 26.84 1.56 -4.25
C ASP A 201 26.40 0.16 -4.72
N ILE A 202 26.91 -0.90 -4.09
CA ILE A 202 26.51 -2.28 -4.41
C ILE A 202 25.01 -2.46 -4.19
N GLY A 203 24.48 -2.01 -3.04
CA GLY A 203 23.05 -2.12 -2.73
C GLY A 203 22.19 -1.35 -3.73
N ALA A 204 22.57 -0.11 -4.04
CA ALA A 204 21.88 0.73 -5.01
C ALA A 204 21.91 0.15 -6.43
N ASP A 205 23.06 -0.35 -6.89
CA ASP A 205 23.22 -0.97 -8.21
C ASP A 205 22.40 -2.27 -8.34
N MET A 206 22.27 -3.04 -7.25
CA MET A 206 21.42 -4.22 -7.22
C MET A 206 19.94 -3.85 -7.38
N ILE A 207 19.45 -2.89 -6.59
CA ILE A 207 18.02 -2.54 -6.62
C ILE A 207 17.63 -1.70 -7.85
N ALA A 208 18.56 -0.94 -8.44
CA ALA A 208 18.34 -0.16 -9.65
C ALA A 208 17.96 -1.02 -10.87
N GLN A 209 18.32 -2.31 -10.87
CA GLN A 209 17.95 -3.26 -11.93
C GLN A 209 16.47 -3.65 -11.89
N HIS A 210 15.78 -3.37 -10.79
CA HIS A 210 14.38 -3.66 -10.60
C HIS A 210 13.54 -2.39 -10.78
N SER A 211 12.68 -2.34 -11.80
CA SER A 211 11.88 -1.16 -12.13
C SER A 211 11.02 -0.64 -10.97
N ALA A 212 10.60 -1.51 -10.06
CA ALA A 212 9.82 -1.16 -8.88
C ALA A 212 10.64 -0.49 -7.75
N LEU A 213 11.98 -0.59 -7.80
CA LEU A 213 12.90 -0.09 -6.78
C LEU A 213 13.90 0.93 -7.33
N ALA A 214 13.90 1.18 -8.64
CA ALA A 214 14.83 2.10 -9.29
C ALA A 214 14.79 3.52 -8.69
N ASP A 215 13.60 4.01 -8.35
CA ASP A 215 13.42 5.32 -7.70
C ASP A 215 13.97 5.37 -6.26
N VAL A 216 14.15 4.21 -5.63
CA VAL A 216 14.65 4.06 -4.25
C VAL A 216 16.19 3.97 -4.21
N ALA A 217 16.82 3.53 -5.32
CA ALA A 217 18.26 3.35 -5.42
C ALA A 217 19.10 4.56 -4.97
N PRO A 218 18.74 5.83 -5.29
CA PRO A 218 19.49 6.98 -4.80
C PRO A 218 19.50 7.11 -3.28
N LEU A 219 18.39 6.80 -2.61
CA LEU A 219 18.28 6.87 -1.15
C LEU A 219 19.19 5.84 -0.50
N VAL A 220 19.22 4.62 -1.04
CA VAL A 220 20.14 3.56 -0.59
C VAL A 220 21.59 3.93 -0.87
N ARG A 221 21.90 4.55 -2.02
CA ARG A 221 23.29 4.93 -2.34
C ARG A 221 23.86 5.97 -1.38
N HIS A 222 23.04 6.91 -0.92
CA HIS A 222 23.50 8.11 -0.21
C HIS A 222 23.18 8.10 1.29
N HIS A 223 22.78 6.97 1.87
CA HIS A 223 22.40 6.90 3.29
C HIS A 223 23.57 7.16 4.27
N HIS A 224 24.82 7.13 3.79
CA HIS A 224 26.02 7.49 4.54
C HIS A 224 26.60 8.87 4.19
N GLU A 225 25.90 9.65 3.37
CA GLU A 225 26.24 11.05 3.15
C GLU A 225 26.01 11.86 4.42
N ARG A 226 26.76 12.95 4.56
CA ARG A 226 26.71 13.84 5.73
C ARG A 226 26.52 15.26 5.26
N TRP A 227 25.74 16.05 5.98
CA TRP A 227 25.45 17.46 5.69
C TRP A 227 26.72 18.31 5.45
N ASP A 228 27.81 17.99 6.16
CA ASP A 228 29.11 18.68 6.03
C ASP A 228 29.97 18.21 4.83
N GLY A 229 29.54 17.18 4.10
CA GLY A 229 30.26 16.56 2.98
C GLY A 229 31.42 15.67 3.36
N SER A 230 31.52 15.26 4.64
CA SER A 230 32.49 14.24 5.08
C SER A 230 31.97 12.81 4.91
N GLY A 231 30.78 12.64 4.34
CA GLY A 231 30.17 11.35 4.05
C GLY A 231 30.71 10.66 2.79
N TYR A 232 30.08 9.55 2.42
CA TYR A 232 30.43 8.73 1.27
C TYR A 232 29.14 8.11 0.67
N PRO A 233 29.15 7.65 -0.60
CA PRO A 233 30.28 7.54 -1.52
C PRO A 233 30.62 8.81 -2.32
N ALA A 234 29.69 9.76 -2.47
CA ALA A 234 29.84 10.91 -3.36
C ALA A 234 30.31 12.20 -2.65
N GLY A 235 30.31 12.24 -1.32
CA GLY A 235 30.76 13.40 -0.54
C GLY A 235 29.86 14.61 -0.76
N LEU A 236 28.55 14.36 -0.82
CA LEU A 236 27.55 15.38 -1.10
C LEU A 236 27.47 16.39 0.05
N LYS A 237 27.20 17.65 -0.30
CA LYS A 237 27.00 18.74 0.65
C LYS A 237 25.64 19.38 0.40
N GLY A 238 24.94 19.67 1.48
CA GLY A 238 23.61 20.25 1.46
C GLY A 238 23.22 20.42 2.88
#